data_AF-A0A4Z1AXY6-F1
#
_entry.id   AF-A0A4Z1AXY6-F1
#
_cell.length_a   1.000
_cell.length_b   1.000
_cell.length_c   1.000
_cell.angle_alpha   90.00
_cell.angle_beta   90.00
_cell.angle_gamma   90.00
#
_symmetry.space_group_name_H-M   'P 1'
#
loop_
_entity.id
_entity.type
_entity.pdbx_description
1 polymer ?
#
loop_
_entity_poly.entity_id
_entity_poly.type
_entity_poly.pdbx_seq_one_letter_code
_entity_poly.pdbx_strand_id
1 'polypeptide(L)' 'MQLLAVTDLNEEEAELTQAQSKQYTCKGCGKETPNLFQYDLCRDCLNQTFRRLIKVIDSVRK' A
#
# COMPACT_ATOMS: atom_id res chain seq x y z
N MET A 1 1.21 27.44 -41.85
CA MET A 1 1.42 27.69 -40.40
C MET A 1 0.49 26.77 -39.65
N GLN A 2 1.06 25.84 -38.90
CA GLN A 2 0.40 24.71 -38.26
C GLN A 2 -0.41 25.14 -37.03
N LEU A 3 -1.65 24.66 -36.95
CA LEU A 3 -2.46 24.59 -35.74
C LEU A 3 -2.43 23.13 -35.28
N LEU A 4 -1.43 22.74 -34.49
CA LEU A 4 -1.31 21.41 -33.90
C LEU A 4 -0.63 21.56 -32.54
N ALA A 5 -1.42 21.65 -31.47
CA ALA A 5 -0.98 21.41 -30.09
C ALA A 5 -2.18 21.46 -29.12
N VAL A 6 -3.20 20.61 -29.29
CA VAL A 6 -4.23 20.43 -28.23
C VAL A 6 -4.65 18.97 -28.06
N THR A 7 -4.00 18.01 -28.72
CA THR A 7 -4.41 16.59 -28.64
C THR A 7 -3.53 15.71 -27.76
N ASP A 8 -2.38 16.20 -27.27
CA ASP A 8 -1.45 15.38 -26.49
C ASP A 8 -1.67 15.41 -24.97
N LEU A 9 -2.70 16.13 -24.47
CA LEU A 9 -2.97 16.25 -23.03
C LEU A 9 -4.03 15.26 -22.51
N ASN A 10 -4.59 14.40 -23.36
CA ASN A 10 -5.75 13.59 -23.00
C ASN A 10 -5.51 12.08 -22.97
N GLU A 11 -4.26 11.62 -23.13
CA GLU A 11 -3.88 10.21 -23.04
C GLU A 11 -3.22 9.83 -21.70
N GLU A 12 -2.65 10.79 -20.95
CA GLU A 12 -2.02 10.49 -19.65
C GLU A 12 -3.01 10.34 -18.48
N GLU A 13 -4.24 10.85 -18.60
CA GLU A 13 -5.24 10.75 -17.50
C GLU A 13 -6.04 9.43 -17.52
N ALA A 14 -5.92 8.62 -18.57
CA ALA A 14 -6.65 7.36 -18.71
C ALA A 14 -5.95 6.13 -18.08
N GLU A 15 -4.67 6.25 -17.69
CA GLU A 15 -3.98 5.17 -16.95
C GLU A 15 -4.21 5.23 -15.43
N LEU A 16 -4.77 6.34 -14.92
CA LEU A 16 -5.07 6.53 -13.50
C LEU A 16 -6.45 5.99 -13.06
N THR A 17 -7.33 5.66 -14.00
CA THR A 17 -8.74 5.30 -13.69
C THR A 17 -9.08 3.83 -13.93
N GLN A 18 -8.11 2.99 -14.28
CA GLN A 18 -8.33 1.55 -14.51
C GLN A 18 -7.42 0.64 -13.69
N ALA A 19 -6.83 1.14 -12.60
CA ALA A 19 -6.46 0.28 -11.49
C ALA A 19 -7.76 -0.19 -10.83
N GLN A 20 -8.35 -1.30 -11.32
CA GLN A 20 -9.17 -2.15 -10.47
C GLN A 20 -8.49 -2.17 -9.11
N SER A 21 -9.14 -1.63 -8.09
CA SER A 21 -8.58 -1.51 -6.76
C SER A 21 -8.30 -2.93 -6.27
N LYS A 22 -7.10 -3.44 -6.60
CA LYS A 22 -6.67 -4.79 -6.24
C LYS A 22 -6.64 -4.79 -4.72
N GLN A 23 -7.70 -5.34 -4.15
CA GLN A 23 -7.78 -5.54 -2.72
C GLN A 23 -7.02 -6.81 -2.41
N TYR A 24 -6.09 -6.69 -1.49
CA TYR A 24 -5.27 -7.79 -1.03
C TYR A 24 -5.71 -8.21 0.35
N THR A 25 -5.78 -9.52 0.59
CA THR A 25 -6.16 -10.08 1.88
C THR A 25 -4.94 -10.12 2.82
N CYS A 26 -5.04 -9.47 3.96
CA CYS A 26 -4.02 -9.53 5.01
C CYS A 26 -3.97 -10.92 5.64
N LYS A 27 -2.77 -11.54 5.70
CA LYS A 27 -2.58 -12.84 6.36
C LYS A 27 -2.81 -12.82 7.88
N GLY A 28 -2.69 -11.66 8.52
CA GLY A 28 -2.83 -11.53 9.97
C GLY A 28 -4.27 -11.41 10.46
N CYS A 29 -5.13 -10.71 9.71
CA CYS A 29 -6.51 -10.44 10.14
C CYS A 29 -7.58 -10.83 9.11
N GLY A 30 -7.18 -11.29 7.93
CA GLY A 30 -8.11 -11.68 6.85
C GLY A 30 -8.84 -10.52 6.18
N LYS A 31 -8.58 -9.27 6.58
CA LYS A 31 -9.23 -8.10 5.98
C LYS A 31 -8.63 -7.78 4.62
N GLU A 32 -9.50 -7.37 3.71
CA GLU A 32 -9.13 -6.82 2.42
C GLU A 32 -8.60 -5.39 2.59
N THR A 33 -7.46 -5.10 1.95
CA THR A 33 -6.75 -3.82 2.06
C THR A 33 -6.16 -3.41 0.73
N PRO A 34 -6.07 -2.11 0.42
CA PRO A 34 -5.52 -1.66 -0.85
C PRO A 34 -4.02 -1.94 -0.99
N ASN A 35 -3.31 -2.05 0.14
CA ASN A 35 -1.87 -2.24 0.19
C ASN A 35 -1.49 -3.23 1.28
N LEU A 36 -0.63 -4.19 0.95
CA LEU A 36 0.07 -5.04 1.91
C LEU A 36 1.49 -4.53 2.15
N PHE A 37 2.00 -4.86 3.33
CA PHE A 37 3.38 -4.61 3.73
C PHE A 37 4.12 -5.95 3.90
N GLN A 38 5.29 -5.91 4.53
CA GLN A 38 6.10 -7.10 4.81
C GLN A 38 5.27 -8.22 5.46
N TYR A 39 5.52 -9.47 5.05
CA TYR A 39 4.80 -10.67 5.48
C TYR A 39 3.32 -10.75 5.05
N ASP A 40 2.92 -10.01 4.02
CA ASP A 40 1.53 -9.91 3.54
C ASP A 40 0.58 -9.44 4.64
N LEU A 41 1.06 -8.50 5.47
CA LEU A 41 0.30 -7.92 6.58
C LEU A 41 -0.19 -6.52 6.22
N CYS A 42 -1.36 -6.15 6.72
CA CYS A 42 -1.79 -4.77 6.75
C CYS A 42 -0.98 -3.98 7.80
N ARG A 43 -1.07 -2.65 7.72
CA ARG A 43 -0.37 -1.72 8.62
C ARG A 43 -0.59 -2.05 10.10
N ASP A 44 -1.81 -2.39 10.49
CA ASP A 44 -2.15 -2.65 11.90
C ASP A 44 -1.56 -3.96 12.42
N CYS A 45 -1.65 -5.05 11.63
CA CYS A 45 -1.05 -6.33 11.98
C CYS A 45 0.48 -6.24 12.05
N LEU A 46 1.09 -5.51 11.12
CA LEU A 46 2.52 -5.25 11.15
C LEU A 46 2.92 -4.45 12.41
N ASN A 47 2.16 -3.40 12.75
CA ASN A 47 2.39 -2.60 13.96
C ASN A 47 2.27 -3.41 15.26
N GLN A 48 1.30 -4.34 15.35
CA GLN A 48 1.19 -5.22 16.51
C GLN A 48 2.42 -6.13 16.66
N THR A 49 2.95 -6.62 15.54
CA THR A 49 4.15 -7.46 15.52
C THR A 49 5.35 -6.68 16.07
N PHE A 50 5.57 -5.45 15.59
CA PHE A 50 6.64 -4.59 16.11
C PHE A 50 6.48 -4.22 17.59
N ARG A 51 5.25 -3.96 18.05
CA ARG A 51 5.00 -3.67 19.48
C ARG A 51 5.40 -4.81 20.41
N ARG A 52 5.27 -6.07 19.97
CA ARG A 52 5.75 -7.23 20.74
C ARG A 52 7.28 -7.24 20.81
N LEU A 53 7.95 -6.95 19.70
CA LEU A 53 9.41 -6.90 19.65
C LEU A 53 9.99 -5.79 20.54
N ILE A 54 9.36 -4.60 20.57
CA ILE A 54 9.80 -3.49 21.44
C ILE A 54 9.87 -3.94 22.91
N LYS A 55 8.84 -4.64 23.41
CA LYS A 55 8.83 -5.13 24.79
C LYS A 55 9.96 -6.12 25.09
N VAL A 56 10.29 -6.99 24.14
CA VAL A 56 11.41 -7.93 24.26
C VAL A 56 12.73 -7.18 24.28
N ILE A 57 12.93 -6.22 23.36
CA ILE A 57 14.13 -5.39 23.32
C ILE A 57 14.31 -4.61 24.63
N ASP A 58 13.25 -3.99 25.14
CA ASP A 58 13.28 -3.24 26.40
C ASP A 58 13.59 -4.15 27.61
N SER A 59 13.21 -5.44 27.56
CA SER A 59 13.51 -6.39 28.62
C SER A 59 14.99 -6.79 28.70
N VAL A 60 15.70 -6.74 27.57
CA VAL A 60 17.14 -7.06 27.47
C VAL A 60 18.02 -5.84 27.72
N ARG A 61 17.46 -4.62 27.57
CA ARG A 61 18.20 -3.37 27.74
C ARG A 61 18.41 -2.94 29.20
N LYS A 62 17.88 -3.71 30.16
CA LYS A 62 18.14 -3.56 31.60
C LYS A 62 19.30 -4.44 32.02
#